data_AF-A0AA87Q8Z3-F1
#
_entry.id   AF-A0AA87Q8Z3-F1
#
_cell.length_a   1.000
_cell.length_b   1.000
_cell.length_c   1.000
_cell.angle_alpha   90.00
_cell.angle_beta   90.00
_cell.angle_gamma   90.00
#
_symmetry.space_group_name_H-M   'P 1'
#
loop_
_entity.id
_entity.type
_entity.pdbx_description
1 polymer ?
#
loop_
_entity_poly.entity_id
_entity_poly.type
_entity_poly.pdbx_seq_one_letter_code
_entity_poly.pdbx_strand_id
1 'polypeptide(L)'
;MRGFYKMEYTGKQGQGAGAVAFVDSKLAGIDVGGGVYTGEFQTTPEGVVTGYADLAFPTGGVLVTGVVVAPGAPPIRIPFSVNEDQALGKVMRIETPTGPVSLRLSLISAL
;
A
#
# COMPACT_ATOMS: atom_id res chain seq x y z
N MET A 1 -10.78 5.89 -8.17
CA MET A 1 -10.36 4.75 -7.31
C MET A 1 -11.22 4.53 -6.06
N ARG A 2 -12.44 5.04 -5.95
CA ARG A 2 -13.22 4.88 -4.69
C ARG A 2 -13.69 3.43 -4.52
N GLY A 3 -13.26 2.74 -3.47
CA GLY A 3 -13.60 1.32 -3.26
C GLY A 3 -12.66 0.54 -2.35
N PHE A 4 -12.96 -0.74 -2.23
CA PHE A 4 -12.15 -1.75 -1.54
C PHE A 4 -11.34 -2.58 -2.53
N TYR A 5 -10.09 -2.83 -2.20
CA TYR A 5 -9.13 -3.51 -3.07
C TYR A 5 -8.42 -4.62 -2.32
N LYS A 6 -8.24 -5.76 -3.00
CA LYS A 6 -7.27 -6.78 -2.63
C LYS A 6 -5.89 -6.25 -3.00
N MET A 7 -4.96 -6.34 -2.06
CA MET A 7 -3.56 -5.97 -2.21
C MET A 7 -2.69 -7.24 -2.17
N GLU A 8 -1.88 -7.45 -3.19
CA GLU A 8 -0.90 -8.53 -3.27
C GLU A 8 0.46 -7.93 -3.59
N TYR A 9 1.50 -8.29 -2.85
CA TYR A 9 2.79 -7.63 -2.99
C TYR A 9 3.97 -8.54 -2.73
N THR A 10 5.07 -8.28 -3.43
CA THR A 10 6.31 -9.04 -3.37
C THR A 10 7.50 -8.10 -3.23
N GLY A 11 8.35 -8.36 -2.25
CA GLY A 11 9.64 -7.70 -2.07
C GLY A 11 10.79 -8.70 -2.21
N LYS A 12 12.01 -8.23 -1.94
CA LYS A 12 13.23 -9.05 -2.05
C LYS A 12 13.20 -10.31 -1.18
N GLN A 13 12.58 -10.26 0.00
CA GLN A 13 12.63 -11.32 1.02
C GLN A 13 11.34 -12.14 1.15
N GLY A 14 10.31 -11.84 0.35
CA GLY A 14 9.07 -12.59 0.40
C GLY A 14 7.90 -11.88 -0.24
N GLN A 15 6.71 -12.37 0.07
CA GLN A 15 5.44 -11.88 -0.44
C GLN A 15 4.43 -11.71 0.70
N GLY A 16 3.45 -10.86 0.48
CA GLY A 16 2.35 -10.59 1.39
C GLY A 16 1.05 -10.31 0.66
N ALA A 17 -0.03 -10.29 1.43
CA ALA A 17 -1.36 -9.96 0.94
C ALA A 17 -2.13 -9.17 2.01
N GLY A 18 -3.09 -8.38 1.57
CA GLY A 18 -3.89 -7.53 2.43
C GLY A 18 -5.08 -6.92 1.71
N ALA A 19 -5.68 -5.93 2.35
CA ALA A 19 -6.75 -5.14 1.77
C ALA A 19 -6.49 -3.65 2.02
N VAL A 20 -6.89 -2.83 1.06
CA VAL A 20 -6.82 -1.37 1.16
C VAL A 20 -8.09 -0.75 0.60
N ALA A 21 -8.54 0.32 1.24
CA ALA A 21 -9.67 1.12 0.81
C ALA A 21 -9.19 2.52 0.46
N PHE A 22 -9.80 3.07 -0.59
CA PHE A 22 -9.64 4.46 -1.00
C PHE A 22 -11.02 5.12 -0.93
N VAL A 23 -11.21 6.06 -0.01
CA VAL A 23 -12.51 6.73 0.21
C VAL A 23 -12.25 8.17 0.59
N ASP A 24 -12.88 9.11 -0.13
CA ASP A 24 -12.94 10.53 0.22
C ASP A 24 -11.56 11.12 0.60
N SER A 25 -10.57 10.94 -0.30
CA SER A 25 -9.16 11.35 -0.14
C SER A 25 -8.39 10.67 1.00
N LYS A 26 -8.95 9.62 1.61
CA LYS A 26 -8.31 8.81 2.65
C LYS A 26 -7.99 7.40 2.16
N LEU A 27 -6.84 6.92 2.59
CA LEU A 27 -6.40 5.54 2.41
C LEU A 27 -6.39 4.84 3.78
N ALA A 28 -6.96 3.64 3.84
CA ALA A 28 -6.88 2.79 5.02
C ALA A 28 -6.73 1.33 4.61
N GLY A 29 -5.93 0.53 5.31
CA GLY A 29 -5.73 -0.86 4.95
C GLY A 29 -5.04 -1.68 6.02
N ILE A 30 -4.97 -2.98 5.79
CA ILE A 30 -4.28 -3.95 6.65
C ILE A 30 -3.63 -5.04 5.80
N ASP A 31 -2.64 -5.74 6.36
CA ASP A 31 -2.07 -6.94 5.76
C ASP A 31 -1.97 -8.13 6.73
N VAL A 32 -1.72 -9.33 6.17
CA VAL A 32 -1.61 -10.58 6.93
C VAL A 32 -0.41 -10.63 7.89
N GLY A 33 0.58 -9.74 7.70
CA GLY A 33 1.71 -9.61 8.60
C GLY A 33 1.40 -8.80 9.85
N GLY A 34 0.22 -8.16 9.93
CA GLY A 34 -0.15 -7.24 11.01
C GLY A 34 0.18 -5.78 10.70
N GLY A 35 0.52 -5.46 9.45
CA GLY A 35 0.67 -4.09 8.98
C GLY A 35 -0.66 -3.37 8.96
N VAL A 36 -0.66 -2.12 9.42
CA VAL A 36 -1.81 -1.20 9.38
C VAL A 36 -1.42 0.02 8.56
N TYR A 37 -2.24 0.35 7.58
CA TYR A 37 -2.01 1.45 6.65
C TYR A 37 -3.02 2.56 6.89
N THR A 38 -2.53 3.78 6.99
CA THR A 38 -3.35 5.00 6.97
C THR A 38 -2.71 6.02 6.07
N GLY A 39 -3.48 6.82 5.35
CA GLY A 39 -2.88 7.82 4.50
C GLY A 39 -3.90 8.69 3.78
N GLU A 40 -3.38 9.45 2.83
CA GLU A 40 -4.15 10.40 2.06
C GLU A 40 -3.74 10.32 0.60
N PHE A 41 -4.70 10.63 -0.27
CA PHE A 41 -4.47 10.67 -1.70
C PHE A 41 -5.30 11.75 -2.37
N GLN A 42 -4.85 12.12 -3.55
CA GLN A 42 -5.56 13.00 -4.47
C GLN A 42 -5.47 12.42 -5.88
N THR A 43 -6.50 12.69 -6.68
CA THR A 43 -6.55 12.29 -8.09
C THR A 43 -6.44 13.57 -8.92
N THR A 44 -5.44 13.63 -9.79
CA THR A 44 -5.30 14.74 -10.75
C THR A 44 -6.36 14.62 -11.85
N PRO A 45 -6.67 15.71 -12.58
CA PRO A 45 -7.60 15.67 -13.72
C PRO A 45 -7.23 14.63 -14.79
N GLU A 46 -5.95 14.29 -14.91
CA GLU A 46 -5.41 13.30 -15.85
C GLU A 46 -5.51 11.84 -15.34
N GLY A 47 -6.17 11.61 -14.21
CA GLY A 47 -6.36 10.27 -13.63
C GLY A 47 -5.13 9.73 -12.90
N VAL A 48 -4.15 10.60 -12.59
CA VAL A 48 -2.99 10.21 -11.76
C VAL A 48 -3.38 10.33 -10.29
N VAL A 49 -3.22 9.24 -9.56
CA VAL A 49 -3.47 9.17 -8.13
C VAL A 49 -2.13 9.28 -7.40
N THR A 50 -1.97 10.37 -6.65
CA THR A 50 -0.77 10.65 -5.86
C THR A 50 -1.10 10.72 -4.39
N GLY A 51 -0.20 10.27 -3.53
CA GLY A 51 -0.45 10.25 -2.10
C GLY A 51 0.64 9.54 -1.31
N TYR A 52 0.28 9.17 -0.09
CA TYR A 52 1.12 8.36 0.77
C TYR A 52 0.30 7.37 1.58
N ALA A 53 0.93 6.28 1.99
CA ALA A 53 0.44 5.38 3.02
C ALA A 53 1.50 5.29 4.13
N ASP A 54 1.12 5.62 5.35
CA ASP A 54 1.92 5.37 6.54
C ASP A 54 1.64 3.94 7.01
N LEU A 55 2.67 3.10 6.97
CA LEU A 55 2.64 1.71 7.43
C LEU A 55 3.10 1.63 8.89
N ALA A 56 2.18 1.31 9.79
CA ALA A 56 2.48 0.96 11.17
C ALA A 56 2.55 -0.57 11.32
N PHE A 57 3.46 -1.03 12.17
CA PHE A 57 3.61 -2.44 12.52
C PHE A 57 3.59 -2.59 14.05
N PRO A 58 2.41 -2.52 14.70
CA PRO A 58 2.31 -2.31 16.15
C PRO A 58 3.05 -3.36 16.98
N THR A 59 2.97 -4.62 16.55
CA THR A 59 3.61 -5.77 17.21
C THR A 59 5.03 -6.05 16.71
N GLY A 60 5.56 -5.21 15.81
CA GLY A 60 6.80 -5.48 15.10
C GLY A 60 6.67 -6.64 14.11
N GLY A 61 7.69 -6.83 13.29
CA GLY A 61 7.68 -7.86 12.25
C GLY A 61 8.82 -7.73 11.26
N VAL A 62 8.80 -8.56 10.22
CA VAL A 62 9.76 -8.52 9.11
C VAL A 62 9.02 -8.16 7.84
N LEU A 63 9.41 -7.06 7.20
CA LEU A 63 8.83 -6.61 5.95
C LEU A 63 9.23 -7.54 4.80
N VAL A 64 8.45 -7.55 3.71
CA VAL A 64 8.82 -8.27 2.47
C VAL A 64 10.12 -7.76 1.83
N THR A 65 10.60 -6.58 2.23
CA THR A 65 11.89 -6.02 1.83
C THR A 65 13.06 -6.61 2.64
N GLY A 66 12.78 -7.30 3.74
CA GLY A 66 13.76 -7.91 4.65
C GLY A 66 14.10 -7.04 5.86
N VAL A 67 13.57 -5.83 5.95
CA VAL A 67 13.77 -4.95 7.11
C VAL A 67 12.99 -5.47 8.31
N VAL A 68 13.65 -5.51 9.47
CA VAL A 68 13.03 -5.82 10.77
C VAL A 68 12.50 -4.53 11.38
N VAL A 69 11.23 -4.55 11.77
CA VAL A 69 10.55 -3.44 12.45
C VAL A 69 10.32 -3.83 13.90
N ALA A 70 10.83 -3.03 14.84
CA ALA A 70 10.61 -3.24 16.26
C ALA A 70 9.15 -2.93 16.66
N PRO A 71 8.59 -3.58 17.68
CA PRO A 71 7.28 -3.22 18.22
C PRO A 71 7.22 -1.74 18.60
N GLY A 72 6.14 -1.05 18.23
CA GLY A 72 5.95 0.38 18.50
C GLY A 72 6.87 1.33 17.73
N ALA A 73 7.63 0.85 16.72
CA ALA A 73 8.40 1.73 15.85
C ALA A 73 7.50 2.75 15.12
N PRO A 74 8.01 3.95 14.80
CA PRO A 74 7.26 4.94 14.03
C PRO A 74 6.77 4.38 12.68
N PRO A 75 5.61 4.84 12.18
CA PRO A 75 5.12 4.42 10.86
C PRO A 75 6.10 4.78 9.74
N ILE A 76 6.20 3.89 8.75
CA ILE A 76 7.00 4.09 7.55
C ILE A 76 6.13 4.74 6.49
N ARG A 77 6.46 5.96 6.07
CA ARG A 77 5.74 6.65 5.00
C ARG A 77 6.13 6.13 3.62
N ILE A 78 5.15 5.59 2.90
CA ILE A 78 5.31 5.06 1.54
C ILE A 78 4.63 6.03 0.57
N PRO A 79 5.38 6.89 -0.14
CA PRO A 79 4.80 7.73 -1.17
C PRO A 79 4.43 6.88 -2.40
N PHE A 80 3.37 7.26 -3.10
CA PHE A 80 3.00 6.64 -4.36
C PHE A 80 2.47 7.65 -5.37
N SER A 81 2.66 7.31 -6.65
CA SER A 81 2.09 8.00 -7.80
C SER A 81 1.76 6.93 -8.84
N VAL A 82 0.47 6.74 -9.11
CA VAL A 82 -0.01 5.68 -10.00
C VAL A 82 -1.08 6.25 -10.92
N ASN A 83 -1.05 5.89 -12.19
CA ASN A 83 -2.18 6.17 -13.07
C ASN A 83 -3.27 5.13 -12.78
N GLU A 84 -4.52 5.56 -12.55
CA GLU A 84 -5.62 4.67 -12.16
C GLU A 84 -5.80 3.48 -13.14
N ASP A 85 -5.74 3.73 -14.45
CA ASP A 85 -5.88 2.71 -15.50
C ASP A 85 -4.69 1.75 -15.59
N GLN A 86 -3.55 2.17 -15.04
CA GLN A 86 -2.34 1.36 -14.94
C GLN A 86 -2.25 0.59 -13.61
N ALA A 87 -2.99 1.02 -12.59
CA ALA A 87 -2.94 0.41 -11.26
C ALA A 87 -3.86 -0.80 -11.13
N LEU A 88 -5.03 -0.75 -11.76
CA LEU A 88 -6.05 -1.77 -11.55
C LEU A 88 -5.72 -3.08 -12.28
N GLY A 89 -5.58 -4.15 -11.50
CA GLY A 89 -5.37 -5.51 -11.97
C GLY A 89 -3.97 -5.80 -12.50
N LYS A 90 -3.07 -4.82 -12.54
CA LYS A 90 -1.69 -4.92 -13.04
C LYS A 90 -0.67 -4.87 -11.90
N VAL A 91 0.53 -5.38 -12.16
CA VAL A 91 1.65 -5.28 -11.24
C VAL A 91 2.34 -3.93 -11.44
N MET A 92 2.35 -3.12 -10.38
CA MET A 92 3.06 -1.87 -10.27
C MET A 92 4.33 -2.06 -9.47
N ARG A 93 5.33 -1.20 -9.70
CA ARG A 93 6.50 -1.10 -8.83
C ARG A 93 6.34 0.14 -7.96
N ILE A 94 6.42 -0.05 -6.64
CA ILE A 94 6.37 1.02 -5.65
C ILE A 94 7.75 1.12 -5.01
N GLU A 95 8.33 2.32 -5.05
CA GLU A 95 9.56 2.62 -4.33
C GLU A 95 9.22 2.97 -2.88
N THR A 96 9.67 2.13 -1.93
CA THR A 96 9.48 2.38 -0.50
C THR A 96 10.80 2.80 0.14
N PRO A 97 10.78 3.45 1.32
CA PRO A 97 12.01 3.76 2.06
C PRO A 97 12.86 2.53 2.41
N THR A 98 12.26 1.34 2.44
CA THR A 98 12.93 0.08 2.80
C THR A 98 13.36 -0.74 1.59
N GLY A 99 13.13 -0.23 0.38
CA GLY A 99 13.39 -0.90 -0.89
C GLY A 99 12.13 -1.10 -1.72
N PRO A 100 12.29 -1.47 -2.99
CA PRO A 100 11.17 -1.59 -3.92
C PRO A 100 10.27 -2.79 -3.62
N VAL A 101 8.99 -2.63 -3.93
CA VAL A 101 7.97 -3.67 -3.83
C VAL A 101 7.16 -3.71 -5.14
N SER A 102 6.91 -4.92 -5.64
CA SER A 102 5.93 -5.16 -6.70
C SER A 102 4.55 -5.30 -6.07
N LEU A 103 3.58 -4.49 -6.47
CA LEU A 103 2.24 -4.40 -5.89
C LEU A 103 1.18 -4.63 -6.98
N ARG A 104 0.18 -5.45 -6.70
CA ARG A 104 -1.04 -5.58 -7.50
C ARG A 104 -2.24 -5.19 -6.66
N LEU A 105 -3.08 -4.31 -7.20
CA LEU A 105 -4.39 -3.98 -6.62
C LEU A 105 -5.49 -4.54 -7.50
N SER A 106 -6.41 -5.30 -6.91
CA SER A 106 -7.59 -5.82 -7.60
C SER A 106 -8.84 -5.29 -6.91
N LEU A 107 -9.73 -4.63 -7.66
CA LEU A 107 -10.99 -4.14 -7.11
C LEU A 107 -11.83 -5.31 -6.57
N ILE A 108 -12.25 -5.21 -5.32
CA ILE A 108 -13.21 -6.13 -4.71
C ILE A 108 -14.61 -5.54 -4.87
N SER A 109 -14.79 -4.26 -4.54
CA SER A 109 -16.07 -3.57 -4.59
C SER A 109 -15.88 -2.06 -4.72
N ALA A 110 -16.66 -1.42 -5.59
CA ALA A 110 -16.71 0.04 -5.72
C ALA A 110 -17.63 0.64 -4.66
N LEU A 111 -17.39 1.90 -4.28
CA LEU A 111 -18.14 2.63 -3.25
C LEU A 111 -18.72 3.95 -3.74
#